data_AF-A0A8T4QJV4-F1
#
_entry.id   AF-A0A8T4QJV4-F1
#
_cell.length_a   1.000
_cell.length_b   1.000
_cell.length_c   1.000
_cell.angle_alpha   90.00
_cell.angle_beta   90.00
_cell.angle_gamma   90.00
#
_symmetry.space_group_name_H-M   'P 1'
#
loop_
_entity.id
_entity.type
_entity.pdbx_description
1 polymer ?
#
loop_
_entity_poly.entity_id
_entity_poly.type
_entity_poly.pdbx_seq_one_letter_code
_entity_poly.pdbx_strand_id
1 'polypeptide(L)'
;MGSGGEEVIKILFPRILDHLSESKKRIMLTYPFVKLFMAGNLEPSIFLDDLKSFEEDLIKKGISKQEIESIKNFAFKEATNRKVFAEINSFRQKSLNSPQDWKNYWRIVGKYDKTKWYEEKEIRVYRMPNVNASVLPIVISGIKELLDELGLDFDIRNFGTHPSIIQQVNLSTMTDGKLNTSKLFLIQFDEDWRKNEKGGKQHADVVIVNQYLADSDSFWGGTIFQYGGMAISVLNQRQRNLNFIKNVAKHETAHLLGLGYHHDQINVRGYPSVRDCLTFHRCSSLIICQRCRDAIVAFWEGIQEGTGKRFFKRIRIIK
;
A
#
# COMPACT_ATOMS: atom_id res chain seq x y z
N MET A 1 27.53 8.95 -3.13
CA MET A 1 26.41 8.00 -3.01
C MET A 1 25.20 8.62 -3.70
N GLY A 2 25.08 8.44 -5.01
CA GLY A 2 24.02 9.04 -5.81
C GLY A 2 23.96 8.32 -7.15
N SER A 3 22.79 7.82 -7.50
CA SER A 3 22.47 7.33 -8.86
C SER A 3 21.02 6.87 -8.92
N GLY A 4 20.49 6.36 -7.82
CA GLY A 4 19.23 5.63 -7.88
C GLY A 4 17.94 6.45 -7.96
N GLY A 5 17.78 7.44 -7.07
CA GLY A 5 16.66 8.37 -7.17
C GLY A 5 16.70 9.16 -8.48
N GLU A 6 17.90 9.43 -8.99
CA GLU A 6 18.12 10.35 -10.10
C GLU A 6 17.58 9.74 -11.38
N GLU A 7 17.73 8.42 -11.50
CA GLU A 7 17.14 7.60 -12.54
C GLU A 7 15.60 7.57 -12.45
N VAL A 8 15.02 7.47 -11.25
CA VAL A 8 13.57 7.53 -11.03
C VAL A 8 13.00 8.88 -11.46
N ILE A 9 13.62 9.98 -11.04
CA ILE A 9 13.13 11.33 -11.38
C ILE A 9 13.43 11.67 -12.85
N LYS A 10 14.54 11.20 -13.45
CA LYS A 10 14.80 11.35 -14.89
C LYS A 10 13.77 10.62 -15.74
N ILE A 11 13.29 9.46 -15.28
CA ILE A 11 12.26 8.66 -15.98
C ILE A 11 10.86 9.25 -15.76
N LEU A 12 10.53 9.69 -14.54
CA LEU A 12 9.20 10.18 -14.19
C LEU A 12 8.99 11.67 -14.57
N PHE A 13 10.05 12.48 -14.52
CA PHE A 13 9.98 13.95 -14.61
C PHE A 13 11.19 14.59 -15.32
N PRO A 14 11.45 14.24 -16.59
CA PRO A 14 12.64 14.71 -17.32
C PRO A 14 12.75 16.25 -17.36
N ARG A 15 11.63 16.97 -17.47
CA ARG A 15 11.60 18.44 -17.56
C ARG A 15 11.71 19.18 -16.22
N ILE A 16 11.37 18.52 -15.11
CA ILE A 16 11.42 19.17 -13.78
C ILE A 16 12.87 19.30 -13.32
N LEU A 17 13.72 18.33 -13.66
CA LEU A 17 15.13 18.35 -13.31
C LEU A 17 15.90 19.48 -14.01
N ASP A 18 15.52 19.83 -15.24
CA ASP A 18 16.21 20.86 -16.02
C ASP A 18 16.13 22.27 -15.40
N HIS A 19 15.18 22.48 -14.49
CA HIS A 19 14.95 23.77 -13.82
C HIS A 19 15.45 23.83 -12.38
N LEU A 20 16.11 22.77 -11.88
CA LEU A 20 16.55 22.67 -10.49
C LEU A 20 18.07 22.81 -10.36
N SER A 21 18.51 23.52 -9.31
CA SER A 21 19.91 23.50 -8.91
C SER A 21 20.32 22.10 -8.43
N GLU A 22 21.60 21.74 -8.56
CA GLU A 22 22.12 20.44 -8.14
C GLU A 22 21.85 20.11 -6.66
N SER A 23 21.83 21.13 -5.79
CA SER A 23 21.42 20.99 -4.40
C SER A 23 19.95 20.59 -4.24
N LYS A 24 19.03 21.19 -5.03
CA LYS A 24 17.60 20.88 -5.01
C LYS A 24 17.29 19.52 -5.63
N LYS A 25 18.02 19.13 -6.68
CA LYS A 25 17.95 17.76 -7.24
C LYS A 25 18.31 16.75 -6.16
N ARG A 26 19.47 16.88 -5.49
CA ARG A 26 19.90 15.95 -4.43
C ARG A 26 18.88 15.77 -3.31
N ILE A 27 18.06 16.78 -3.01
CA ILE A 27 17.07 16.72 -1.91
C ILE A 27 15.69 16.23 -2.39
N MET A 28 15.27 16.51 -3.63
CA MET A 28 14.08 15.83 -4.20
C MET A 28 14.28 14.30 -4.29
N LEU A 29 15.54 13.89 -4.44
CA LEU A 29 15.96 12.50 -4.50
C LEU A 29 16.01 11.79 -3.13
N THR A 30 15.90 12.52 -2.02
CA THR A 30 16.03 11.96 -0.66
C THR A 30 14.73 11.54 0.01
N TYR A 31 13.68 11.23 -0.78
CA TYR A 31 12.66 10.21 -0.47
C TYR A 31 11.24 10.62 -0.02
N PRO A 32 10.90 11.85 0.45
CA PRO A 32 9.50 12.17 0.79
C PRO A 32 8.64 12.61 -0.40
N PHE A 33 9.28 13.14 -1.45
CA PHE A 33 8.55 13.68 -2.61
C PHE A 33 7.97 12.59 -3.49
N VAL A 34 8.71 11.51 -3.71
CA VAL A 34 8.21 10.33 -4.43
C VAL A 34 7.04 9.70 -3.65
N LYS A 35 7.05 9.72 -2.30
CA LYS A 35 5.90 9.33 -1.47
C LYS A 35 4.68 10.24 -1.68
N LEU A 36 4.86 11.57 -1.73
CA LEU A 36 3.82 12.55 -2.09
C LEU A 36 3.16 12.24 -3.44
N PHE A 37 3.96 11.79 -4.42
CA PHE A 37 3.47 11.38 -5.75
C PHE A 37 2.85 9.97 -5.79
N MET A 38 3.30 9.05 -4.93
CA MET A 38 2.78 7.68 -4.81
C MET A 38 1.49 7.58 -3.98
N ALA A 39 1.24 8.54 -3.09
CA ALA A 39 0.22 8.45 -2.05
C ALA A 39 -1.21 8.68 -2.51
N GLY A 40 -1.42 9.17 -3.75
CA GLY A 40 -2.63 9.03 -4.58
C GLY A 40 -4.04 9.31 -4.02
N ASN A 41 -4.22 9.54 -2.71
CA ASN A 41 -5.47 9.69 -1.94
C ASN A 41 -5.24 9.91 -0.42
N LEU A 42 -4.01 9.92 0.12
CA LEU A 42 -3.80 10.21 1.55
C LEU A 42 -4.16 11.68 1.86
N GLU A 43 -4.90 11.91 2.95
CA GLU A 43 -5.11 13.24 3.50
C GLU A 43 -3.75 13.93 3.77
N PRO A 44 -3.59 15.23 3.46
CA PRO A 44 -2.39 16.01 3.76
C PRO A 44 -1.90 15.93 5.21
N SER A 45 -2.78 15.56 6.14
CA SER A 45 -2.54 15.43 7.58
C SER A 45 -1.54 14.31 7.93
N ILE A 46 -1.57 13.17 7.24
CA ILE A 46 -0.69 12.01 7.48
C ILE A 46 0.78 12.32 7.11
N PHE A 47 1.00 13.33 6.26
CA PHE A 47 2.33 13.72 5.80
C PHE A 47 3.09 14.62 6.76
N LEU A 48 2.40 15.28 7.70
CA LEU A 48 3.03 16.26 8.60
C LEU A 48 3.97 15.60 9.62
N ASP A 49 3.69 14.36 10.03
CA ASP A 49 4.54 13.62 10.97
C ASP A 49 5.75 12.97 10.27
N ASP A 50 5.59 12.45 9.05
CA ASP A 50 6.69 11.99 8.18
C ASP A 50 7.66 13.14 7.82
N LEU A 51 7.13 14.37 7.66
CA LEU A 51 7.91 15.57 7.42
C LEU A 51 8.77 15.97 8.63
N LYS A 52 8.29 15.78 9.87
CA LYS A 52 9.07 16.08 11.08
C LYS A 52 10.26 15.15 11.24
N SER A 53 10.06 13.84 11.07
CA SER A 53 11.15 12.87 11.11
C SER A 53 12.20 13.16 10.02
N PHE A 54 11.76 13.59 8.84
CA PHE A 54 12.64 14.01 7.75
C PHE A 54 13.39 15.33 8.02
N GLU A 55 12.72 16.31 8.62
CA GLU A 55 13.34 17.56 9.06
C GLU A 55 14.49 17.28 10.03
N GLU A 56 14.28 16.41 11.01
CA GLU A 56 15.30 15.99 11.96
C GLU A 56 16.49 15.31 11.25
N ASP A 57 16.23 14.45 10.28
CA ASP A 57 17.26 13.76 9.50
C ASP A 57 18.06 14.69 8.57
N LEU A 58 17.41 15.71 8.00
CA LEU A 58 18.08 16.73 7.19
C LEU A 58 18.93 17.68 8.04
N ILE A 59 18.44 18.05 9.23
CA ILE A 59 19.20 18.84 10.21
C ILE A 59 20.43 18.05 10.65
N LYS A 60 20.30 16.74 10.94
CA LYS A 60 21.45 15.86 11.25
C LYS A 60 22.47 15.78 10.11
N LYS A 61 22.04 15.99 8.86
CA LYS A 61 22.90 16.04 7.67
C LYS A 61 23.46 17.43 7.35
N GLY A 62 23.27 18.40 8.25
CA GLY A 62 23.82 19.74 8.14
C GLY A 62 23.04 20.67 7.21
N ILE A 63 21.82 20.30 6.79
CA ILE A 63 20.93 21.19 6.03
C ILE A 63 20.29 22.18 7.01
N SER A 64 20.32 23.46 6.67
CA SER A 64 19.73 24.49 7.54
C SER A 64 18.21 24.43 7.55
N LYS A 65 17.58 24.83 8.66
CA LYS A 65 16.10 24.93 8.75
C LYS A 65 15.50 25.82 7.65
N GLN A 66 16.18 26.90 7.27
CA GLN A 66 15.75 27.78 6.19
C GLN A 66 15.78 27.09 4.83
N GLU A 67 16.78 26.26 4.55
CA GLU A 67 16.82 25.46 3.33
C GLU A 67 15.70 24.41 3.33
N ILE A 68 15.44 23.74 4.46
CA ILE A 68 14.35 22.76 4.57
C ILE A 68 12.99 23.43 4.31
N GLU A 69 12.75 24.60 4.89
CA GLU A 69 11.50 25.33 4.72
C GLU A 69 11.34 25.88 3.29
N SER A 70 12.45 26.32 2.65
CA SER A 70 12.45 26.69 1.23
C SER A 70 12.07 25.50 0.33
N ILE A 71 12.56 24.31 0.67
CA ILE A 71 12.28 23.07 -0.07
C ILE A 71 10.83 22.64 0.14
N LYS A 72 10.28 22.72 1.36
CA LYS A 72 8.87 22.44 1.63
C LYS A 72 7.95 23.39 0.87
N ASN A 73 8.27 24.67 0.84
CA ASN A 73 7.49 25.66 0.10
C ASN A 73 7.56 25.43 -1.41
N PHE A 74 8.74 25.09 -1.94
CA PHE A 74 8.88 24.67 -3.33
C PHE A 74 8.11 23.38 -3.61
N ALA A 75 8.16 22.40 -2.70
CA ALA A 75 7.44 21.13 -2.78
C ALA A 75 5.95 21.35 -2.95
N PHE A 76 5.43 22.14 -2.03
CA PHE A 76 4.02 22.43 -1.92
C PHE A 76 3.55 23.22 -3.14
N LYS A 77 4.34 24.21 -3.59
CA LYS A 77 4.06 24.98 -4.79
C LYS A 77 4.06 24.13 -6.07
N GLU A 78 5.00 23.20 -6.23
CA GLU A 78 5.02 22.31 -7.39
C GLU A 78 3.96 21.21 -7.31
N ALA A 79 3.68 20.66 -6.12
CA ALA A 79 2.61 19.68 -5.91
C ALA A 79 1.21 20.28 -6.13
N THR A 80 1.05 21.57 -5.87
CA THR A 80 -0.19 22.34 -6.13
C THR A 80 -0.21 22.99 -7.52
N ASN A 81 0.87 22.90 -8.29
CA ASN A 81 0.93 23.38 -9.66
C ASN A 81 0.11 22.44 -10.56
N ARG A 82 -1.07 22.92 -10.99
CA ARG A 82 -2.02 22.16 -11.82
C ARG A 82 -1.41 21.53 -13.06
N LYS A 83 -0.37 22.14 -13.65
CA LYS A 83 0.31 21.61 -14.85
C LYS A 83 1.19 20.41 -14.52
N VAL A 84 1.94 20.48 -13.42
CA VAL A 84 2.77 19.37 -12.91
C VAL A 84 1.86 18.23 -12.45
N PHE A 85 0.79 18.54 -11.71
CA PHE A 85 -0.24 17.57 -11.31
C PHE A 85 -0.89 16.87 -12.53
N ALA A 86 -1.19 17.61 -13.60
CA ALA A 86 -1.70 17.04 -14.84
C ALA A 86 -0.67 16.17 -15.57
N GLU A 87 0.61 16.53 -15.58
CA GLU A 87 1.69 15.72 -16.17
C GLU A 87 1.96 14.44 -15.37
N ILE A 88 1.91 14.50 -14.04
CA ILE A 88 2.00 13.32 -13.14
C ILE A 88 0.82 12.38 -13.39
N ASN A 89 -0.40 12.93 -13.44
CA ASN A 89 -1.59 12.13 -13.75
C ASN A 89 -1.53 11.57 -15.18
N SER A 90 -0.96 12.31 -16.14
CA SER A 90 -0.73 11.81 -17.50
C SER A 90 0.31 10.69 -17.52
N PHE A 91 1.38 10.77 -16.75
CA PHE A 91 2.39 9.72 -16.62
C PHE A 91 1.83 8.50 -15.88
N ARG A 92 1.05 8.71 -14.82
CA ARG A 92 0.30 7.66 -14.11
C ARG A 92 -0.66 6.97 -15.06
N GLN A 93 -1.44 7.71 -15.84
CA GLN A 93 -2.30 7.12 -16.89
C GLN A 93 -1.48 6.40 -17.97
N LYS A 94 -0.31 6.92 -18.37
CA LYS A 94 0.56 6.26 -19.36
C LYS A 94 1.22 4.98 -18.86
N SER A 95 1.64 4.96 -17.59
CA SER A 95 2.19 3.76 -16.93
C SER A 95 1.12 2.71 -16.61
N LEU A 96 -0.16 3.08 -16.71
CA LEU A 96 -1.32 2.19 -16.63
C LEU A 96 -1.80 1.69 -18.02
N ASN A 97 -1.07 1.99 -19.11
CA ASN A 97 -1.48 1.57 -20.45
C ASN A 97 -1.23 0.08 -20.72
N SER A 98 -0.27 -0.54 -20.03
CA SER A 98 0.04 -1.96 -20.17
C SER A 98 0.64 -2.57 -18.89
N PRO A 99 0.52 -3.90 -18.69
CA PRO A 99 1.22 -4.59 -17.61
C PRO A 99 2.75 -4.39 -17.65
N GLN A 100 3.35 -4.25 -18.84
CA GLN A 100 4.79 -4.06 -18.98
C GLN A 100 5.24 -2.70 -18.42
N ASP A 101 4.48 -1.64 -18.66
CA ASP A 101 4.79 -0.31 -18.13
C ASP A 101 4.71 -0.30 -16.59
N TRP A 102 3.73 -1.03 -16.06
CA TRP A 102 3.54 -1.17 -14.63
C TRP A 102 4.67 -1.97 -13.96
N LYS A 103 5.10 -3.07 -14.59
CA LYS A 103 6.28 -3.82 -14.19
C LYS A 103 7.53 -2.95 -14.16
N ASN A 104 7.77 -2.19 -15.23
CA ASN A 104 8.93 -1.30 -15.34
C ASN A 104 8.93 -0.23 -14.23
N TYR A 105 7.76 0.33 -13.92
CA TYR A 105 7.60 1.27 -12.82
C TYR A 105 7.99 0.64 -11.47
N TRP A 106 7.44 -0.53 -11.11
CA TRP A 106 7.74 -1.17 -9.82
C TRP A 106 9.13 -1.78 -9.74
N ARG A 107 9.76 -2.13 -10.87
CA ARG A 107 11.19 -2.48 -10.90
C ARG A 107 12.07 -1.36 -10.37
N ILE A 108 11.74 -0.13 -10.73
CA ILE A 108 12.48 1.06 -10.29
C ILE A 108 12.08 1.41 -8.85
N VAL A 109 10.78 1.47 -8.57
CA VAL A 109 10.26 1.89 -7.26
C VAL A 109 10.55 0.87 -6.16
N GLY A 110 10.52 -0.44 -6.44
CA GLY A 110 10.78 -1.49 -5.44
C GLY A 110 12.21 -1.47 -4.90
N LYS A 111 13.20 -1.06 -5.70
CA LYS A 111 14.57 -0.79 -5.22
C LYS A 111 14.60 0.40 -4.23
N TYR A 112 13.72 1.36 -4.51
CA TYR A 112 13.32 2.50 -3.72
C TYR A 112 12.78 2.14 -2.35
N ASP A 113 11.74 1.31 -2.35
CA ASP A 113 10.78 1.17 -1.28
C ASP A 113 11.43 0.90 0.09
N LYS A 114 11.12 1.76 1.07
CA LYS A 114 11.62 1.67 2.45
C LYS A 114 10.67 0.90 3.36
N THR A 115 9.44 0.65 2.92
CA THR A 115 8.40 0.02 3.74
C THR A 115 8.66 -1.48 3.86
N LYS A 116 8.99 -2.14 2.74
CA LYS A 116 9.56 -3.50 2.62
C LYS A 116 8.90 -4.60 3.46
N TRP A 117 7.66 -4.38 3.92
CA TRP A 117 6.94 -5.35 4.76
C TRP A 117 6.76 -6.70 4.08
N TYR A 118 6.74 -6.71 2.76
CA TYR A 118 6.59 -7.92 1.96
C TYR A 118 7.85 -8.76 1.88
N GLU A 119 9.03 -8.26 2.27
CA GLU A 119 10.29 -8.99 2.07
C GLU A 119 10.40 -10.30 2.87
N GLU A 120 9.80 -10.34 4.07
CA GLU A 120 9.70 -11.56 4.88
C GLU A 120 8.52 -12.45 4.47
N LYS A 121 7.65 -11.92 3.60
CA LYS A 121 6.49 -12.59 3.02
C LYS A 121 5.54 -13.16 4.07
N GLU A 122 5.35 -12.43 5.17
CA GLU A 122 4.46 -12.82 6.27
C GLU A 122 3.23 -11.90 6.30
N ILE A 123 2.04 -12.50 6.42
CA ILE A 123 0.76 -11.82 6.63
C ILE A 123 0.16 -12.34 7.93
N ARG A 124 0.00 -11.48 8.92
CA ARG A 124 -0.62 -11.83 10.21
C ARG A 124 -2.07 -11.42 10.22
N VAL A 125 -2.93 -12.32 10.68
CA VAL A 125 -4.38 -12.08 10.73
C VAL A 125 -4.88 -12.14 12.16
N TYR A 126 -5.51 -11.06 12.59
CA TYR A 126 -6.08 -10.88 13.91
C TYR A 126 -7.59 -10.63 13.84
N ARG A 127 -8.28 -10.91 14.94
CA ARG A 127 -9.67 -10.51 15.16
C ARG A 127 -9.84 -9.80 16.49
N MET A 128 -10.74 -8.83 16.54
CA MET A 128 -11.21 -8.28 17.81
C MET A 128 -12.07 -9.30 18.57
N PRO A 129 -12.10 -9.25 19.92
CA PRO A 129 -12.86 -10.22 20.73
C PRO A 129 -14.36 -10.29 20.41
N ASN A 130 -14.96 -9.17 20.00
CA ASN A 130 -16.38 -9.05 19.63
C ASN A 130 -16.68 -9.49 18.18
N VAL A 131 -15.70 -10.03 17.47
CA VAL A 131 -15.88 -10.69 16.18
C VAL A 131 -15.96 -12.21 16.39
N ASN A 132 -17.00 -12.83 15.82
CA ASN A 132 -17.23 -14.27 15.86
C ASN A 132 -15.99 -15.02 15.36
N ALA A 133 -15.56 -16.03 16.12
CA ALA A 133 -14.37 -16.81 15.82
C ALA A 133 -14.40 -17.48 14.43
N SER A 134 -15.60 -17.77 13.90
CA SER A 134 -15.79 -18.35 12.55
C SER A 134 -15.39 -17.42 11.40
N VAL A 135 -15.32 -16.10 11.62
CA VAL A 135 -14.96 -15.12 10.59
C VAL A 135 -13.48 -15.23 10.20
N LEU A 136 -12.61 -15.46 11.18
CA LEU A 136 -11.16 -15.49 10.99
C LEU A 136 -10.68 -16.54 9.97
N PRO A 137 -11.07 -17.83 10.04
CA PRO A 137 -10.67 -18.81 9.03
C PRO A 137 -11.21 -18.48 7.63
N ILE A 138 -12.37 -17.79 7.52
CA ILE A 138 -12.93 -17.37 6.23
C ILE A 138 -12.10 -16.25 5.60
N VAL A 139 -11.66 -15.26 6.39
CA VAL A 139 -10.74 -14.22 5.92
C VAL A 139 -9.41 -14.83 5.48
N ILE A 140 -8.82 -15.72 6.29
CA ILE A 140 -7.58 -16.43 5.93
C ILE A 140 -7.74 -17.22 4.62
N SER A 141 -8.87 -17.92 4.45
CA SER A 141 -9.18 -18.64 3.21
C SER A 141 -9.26 -17.72 2.01
N GLY A 142 -9.92 -16.55 2.11
CA GLY A 142 -9.98 -15.56 1.04
C GLY A 142 -8.61 -15.03 0.63
N ILE A 143 -7.77 -14.66 1.61
CA ILE A 143 -6.39 -14.20 1.36
C ILE A 143 -5.59 -15.31 0.65
N LYS A 144 -5.64 -16.53 1.19
CA LYS A 144 -4.90 -17.68 0.67
C LYS A 144 -5.28 -18.02 -0.77
N GLU A 145 -6.57 -18.04 -1.08
CA GLU A 145 -7.05 -18.33 -2.44
C GLU A 145 -6.51 -17.34 -3.47
N LEU A 146 -6.49 -16.05 -3.16
CA LEU A 146 -5.92 -15.06 -4.08
C LEU A 146 -4.40 -15.24 -4.26
N LEU A 147 -3.67 -15.47 -3.16
CA LEU A 147 -2.23 -15.74 -3.25
C LEU A 147 -1.94 -16.98 -4.09
N ASP A 148 -2.75 -18.03 -3.95
CA ASP A 148 -2.63 -19.27 -4.72
C ASP A 148 -2.93 -19.03 -6.21
N GLU A 149 -4.00 -18.28 -6.54
CA GLU A 149 -4.36 -17.90 -7.92
C GLU A 149 -3.30 -17.03 -8.62
N LEU A 150 -2.61 -16.20 -7.85
CA LEU A 150 -1.51 -15.35 -8.32
C LEU A 150 -0.14 -16.05 -8.29
N GLY A 151 -0.04 -17.21 -7.64
CA GLY A 151 1.20 -17.95 -7.46
C GLY A 151 2.21 -17.27 -6.53
N LEU A 152 1.76 -16.45 -5.58
CA LEU A 152 2.61 -15.69 -4.66
C LEU A 152 2.97 -16.50 -3.39
N ASP A 153 4.20 -16.34 -2.92
CA ASP A 153 4.83 -17.14 -1.86
C ASP A 153 4.81 -16.41 -0.50
N PHE A 154 3.62 -16.14 0.02
CA PHE A 154 3.40 -15.54 1.35
C PHE A 154 2.91 -16.58 2.37
N ASP A 155 3.43 -16.49 3.59
CA ASP A 155 2.97 -17.23 4.76
C ASP A 155 1.85 -16.44 5.47
N ILE A 156 0.71 -17.09 5.71
CA ILE A 156 -0.41 -16.49 6.43
C ILE A 156 -0.44 -17.08 7.83
N ARG A 157 -0.34 -16.22 8.86
CA ARG A 157 -0.33 -16.62 10.25
C ARG A 157 -1.58 -16.16 10.97
N ASN A 158 -2.24 -17.12 11.61
CA ASN A 158 -3.39 -16.87 12.46
C ASN A 158 -2.93 -16.48 13.87
N PHE A 159 -3.17 -15.23 14.27
CA PHE A 159 -2.89 -14.74 15.61
C PHE A 159 -4.13 -14.62 16.50
N GLY A 160 -5.33 -14.84 15.96
CA GLY A 160 -6.57 -14.79 16.74
C GLY A 160 -6.78 -13.42 17.40
N THR A 161 -7.15 -13.46 18.68
CA THR A 161 -7.24 -12.26 19.53
C THR A 161 -5.91 -12.03 20.23
N HIS A 162 -5.34 -10.84 20.10
CA HIS A 162 -4.04 -10.50 20.69
C HIS A 162 -4.11 -9.19 21.49
N PRO A 163 -3.48 -9.07 22.69
CA PRO A 163 -3.55 -7.85 23.48
C PRO A 163 -3.05 -6.58 22.76
N SER A 164 -1.95 -6.68 22.00
CA SER A 164 -1.44 -5.53 21.24
C SER A 164 -2.44 -5.01 20.21
N ILE A 165 -3.09 -5.90 19.46
CA ILE A 165 -4.05 -5.48 18.43
C ILE A 165 -5.26 -4.80 19.05
N ILE A 166 -5.71 -5.29 20.20
CA ILE A 166 -6.83 -4.69 20.95
C ILE A 166 -6.46 -3.28 21.38
N GLN A 167 -5.26 -3.08 21.93
CA GLN A 167 -4.77 -1.76 22.32
C GLN A 167 -4.65 -0.81 21.12
N GLN A 168 -4.07 -1.26 20.02
CA GLN A 168 -3.90 -0.46 18.80
C GLN A 168 -5.23 -0.04 18.18
N VAL A 169 -6.20 -0.95 18.12
CA VAL A 169 -7.58 -0.65 17.68
C VAL A 169 -8.23 0.36 18.62
N ASN A 170 -8.10 0.20 19.94
CA ASN A 170 -8.65 1.16 20.90
C ASN A 170 -8.03 2.56 20.74
N LEU A 171 -6.71 2.66 20.58
CA LEU A 171 -6.02 3.93 20.35
C LEU A 171 -6.41 4.59 19.02
N SER A 172 -6.89 3.81 18.07
CA SER A 172 -7.27 4.26 16.72
C SER A 172 -8.77 4.47 16.56
N THR A 173 -9.55 4.12 17.57
CA THR A 173 -11.00 4.36 17.58
C THR A 173 -11.29 5.82 17.91
N MET A 174 -12.10 6.45 17.07
CA MET A 174 -12.56 7.83 17.23
C MET A 174 -13.63 7.94 18.31
N THR A 175 -13.94 9.16 18.75
CA THR A 175 -14.92 9.42 19.81
C THR A 175 -16.35 8.97 19.46
N ASP A 176 -16.68 8.87 18.17
CA ASP A 176 -17.95 8.35 17.65
C ASP A 176 -17.96 6.82 17.48
N GLY A 177 -16.89 6.13 17.87
CA GLY A 177 -16.74 4.68 17.82
C GLY A 177 -16.26 4.12 16.48
N LYS A 178 -15.94 4.97 15.49
CA LYS A 178 -15.39 4.52 14.19
C LYS A 178 -13.89 4.25 14.26
N LEU A 179 -13.39 3.30 13.48
CA LEU A 179 -11.96 3.01 13.38
C LEU A 179 -11.29 3.95 12.36
N ASN A 180 -10.29 4.72 12.81
CA ASN A 180 -9.37 5.40 11.91
C ASN A 180 -8.28 4.40 11.43
N THR A 181 -8.44 3.87 10.23
CA THR A 181 -7.55 2.87 9.61
C THR A 181 -6.15 3.42 9.38
N SER A 182 -6.04 4.66 8.91
CA SER A 182 -4.76 5.34 8.72
C SER A 182 -3.95 5.43 10.01
N LYS A 183 -4.61 5.83 11.12
CA LYS A 183 -3.99 5.87 12.45
C LYS A 183 -3.60 4.48 12.94
N LEU A 184 -4.47 3.48 12.76
CA LEU A 184 -4.18 2.09 13.15
C LEU A 184 -2.92 1.58 12.46
N PHE A 185 -2.84 1.71 11.15
CA PHE A 185 -1.72 1.16 10.38
C PHE A 185 -0.42 1.92 10.63
N LEU A 186 -0.49 3.23 10.94
CA LEU A 186 0.67 3.99 11.37
C LEU A 186 1.21 3.49 12.72
N ILE A 187 0.33 3.28 13.70
CA ILE A 187 0.72 2.72 15.00
C ILE A 187 1.37 1.35 14.80
N GLN A 188 0.74 0.45 14.05
CA GLN A 188 1.29 -0.88 13.76
C GLN A 188 2.65 -0.81 13.09
N PHE A 189 2.80 0.06 12.07
CA PHE A 189 4.05 0.21 11.34
C PHE A 189 5.20 0.70 12.23
N ASP A 190 4.92 1.53 13.23
CA ASP A 190 5.91 2.10 14.15
C ASP A 190 6.26 1.20 15.35
N GLU A 191 5.61 0.04 15.48
CA GLU A 191 5.88 -0.90 16.56
C GLU A 191 7.33 -1.41 16.57
N ASP A 192 7.91 -1.50 17.76
CA ASP A 192 9.31 -1.88 17.94
C ASP A 192 9.63 -3.28 17.39
N TRP A 193 8.68 -4.22 17.52
CA TRP A 193 8.83 -5.58 16.99
C TRP A 193 8.71 -5.67 15.46
N ARG A 194 8.43 -4.56 14.78
CA ARG A 194 8.56 -4.43 13.32
C ARG A 194 9.88 -3.79 12.88
N LYS A 195 10.58 -3.11 13.77
CA LYS A 195 11.80 -2.34 13.45
C LYS A 195 13.02 -3.26 13.41
N ASN A 196 13.67 -3.35 12.23
CA ASN A 196 14.86 -4.20 12.04
C ASN A 196 15.99 -3.82 13.00
N GLU A 197 16.17 -2.53 13.26
CA GLU A 197 17.15 -1.98 14.20
C GLU A 197 16.88 -2.38 15.67
N LYS A 198 15.67 -2.86 15.98
CA LYS A 198 15.27 -3.39 17.29
C LYS A 198 15.15 -4.93 17.28
N GLY A 199 15.65 -5.59 16.24
CA GLY A 199 15.56 -7.05 16.07
C GLY A 199 14.18 -7.54 15.60
N GLY A 200 13.28 -6.62 15.26
CA GLY A 200 11.97 -6.91 14.69
C GLY A 200 12.04 -7.26 13.20
N LYS A 201 10.87 -7.56 12.64
CA LYS A 201 10.70 -7.87 11.21
C LYS A 201 9.42 -7.26 10.68
N GLN A 202 9.51 -6.54 9.57
CA GLN A 202 8.33 -6.00 8.89
C GLN A 202 7.48 -7.12 8.28
N HIS A 203 6.15 -6.94 8.26
CA HIS A 203 5.14 -7.88 7.74
C HIS A 203 3.82 -7.15 7.53
N ALA A 204 2.83 -7.80 6.92
CA ALA A 204 1.49 -7.25 6.85
C ALA A 204 0.65 -7.64 8.07
N ASP A 205 -0.20 -6.72 8.54
CA ASP A 205 -1.22 -6.97 9.56
C ASP A 205 -2.62 -6.81 8.94
N VAL A 206 -3.45 -7.82 9.16
CA VAL A 206 -4.86 -7.87 8.80
C VAL A 206 -5.68 -7.88 10.08
N VAL A 207 -6.55 -6.88 10.26
CA VAL A 207 -7.35 -6.71 11.47
C VAL A 207 -8.83 -6.80 11.15
N ILE A 208 -9.51 -7.77 11.76
CA ILE A 208 -10.95 -7.92 11.62
C ILE A 208 -11.66 -7.26 12.81
N VAL A 209 -12.54 -6.29 12.53
CA VAL A 209 -13.22 -5.47 13.54
C VAL A 209 -14.73 -5.50 13.41
N ASN A 210 -15.42 -5.23 14.51
CA ASN A 210 -16.89 -5.11 14.57
C ASN A 210 -17.31 -3.65 14.82
N GLN A 211 -16.78 -2.72 14.03
CA GLN A 211 -17.11 -1.29 14.06
C GLN A 211 -16.98 -0.69 12.66
N TYR A 212 -17.60 0.46 12.41
CA TYR A 212 -17.45 1.18 11.14
C TYR A 212 -16.02 1.68 10.95
N LEU A 213 -15.63 1.88 9.69
CA LEU A 213 -14.36 2.54 9.33
C LEU A 213 -14.64 4.04 9.14
N ALA A 214 -13.70 4.89 9.56
CA ALA A 214 -13.89 6.34 9.59
C ALA A 214 -14.15 6.96 8.21
N ASP A 215 -13.58 6.38 7.16
CA ASP A 215 -13.68 6.91 5.79
C ASP A 215 -15.12 6.83 5.23
N SER A 216 -15.92 5.85 5.67
CA SER A 216 -17.33 5.72 5.32
C SER A 216 -18.05 4.62 6.12
N ASP A 217 -19.32 4.86 6.45
CA ASP A 217 -20.22 3.82 7.00
C ASP A 217 -20.53 2.70 5.99
N SER A 218 -20.27 2.96 4.71
CA SER A 218 -20.43 1.99 3.62
C SER A 218 -19.20 1.12 3.39
N PHE A 219 -18.04 1.44 3.97
CA PHE A 219 -16.81 0.70 3.70
C PHE A 219 -16.79 -0.62 4.48
N TRP A 220 -16.36 -1.67 3.79
CA TRP A 220 -16.25 -3.02 4.34
C TRP A 220 -14.82 -3.41 4.64
N GLY A 221 -13.88 -2.74 4.00
CA GLY A 221 -12.46 -2.86 4.27
C GLY A 221 -11.72 -1.57 3.97
N GLY A 222 -10.46 -1.54 4.37
CA GLY A 222 -9.54 -0.47 4.08
C GLY A 222 -8.11 -1.00 4.12
N THR A 223 -7.32 -0.63 3.12
CA THR A 223 -5.98 -1.16 2.92
C THR A 223 -5.00 -0.04 2.62
N ILE A 224 -3.85 -0.05 3.29
CA ILE A 224 -2.73 0.85 3.00
C ILE A 224 -1.49 0.00 2.74
N PHE A 225 -1.18 -0.19 1.45
CA PHE A 225 -0.03 -0.97 0.98
C PHE A 225 1.27 -0.53 1.66
N GLN A 226 1.48 0.78 1.83
CA GLN A 226 2.70 1.34 2.39
C GLN A 226 2.98 0.90 3.84
N TYR A 227 1.96 0.51 4.59
CA TYR A 227 2.12 0.04 5.97
C TYR A 227 1.95 -1.47 6.11
N GLY A 228 1.65 -2.17 5.00
CA GLY A 228 1.21 -3.56 5.04
C GLY A 228 -0.06 -3.71 5.88
N GLY A 229 -0.91 -2.69 5.92
CA GLY A 229 -2.08 -2.65 6.80
C GLY A 229 -3.36 -2.94 6.03
N MET A 230 -4.19 -3.85 6.56
CA MET A 230 -5.51 -4.15 6.06
C MET A 230 -6.50 -4.29 7.22
N ALA A 231 -7.67 -3.68 7.09
CA ALA A 231 -8.75 -3.76 8.07
C ALA A 231 -10.01 -4.24 7.39
N ILE A 232 -10.76 -5.13 8.03
CA ILE A 232 -12.04 -5.65 7.53
C ILE A 232 -13.11 -5.40 8.60
N SER A 233 -14.14 -4.63 8.24
CA SER A 233 -15.30 -4.37 9.09
C SER A 233 -16.41 -5.40 8.83
N VAL A 234 -16.67 -6.23 9.83
CA VAL A 234 -17.74 -7.23 9.83
C VAL A 234 -18.86 -6.82 10.78
N LEU A 235 -19.33 -5.57 10.67
CA LEU A 235 -20.32 -5.02 11.59
C LEU A 235 -21.63 -5.82 11.66
N ASN A 236 -22.13 -6.06 12.87
CA ASN A 236 -23.47 -6.62 13.15
C ASN A 236 -23.73 -7.95 12.41
N GLN A 237 -24.81 -8.01 11.64
CA GLN A 237 -25.26 -9.21 10.91
C GLN A 237 -24.29 -9.61 9.78
N ARG A 238 -23.36 -8.74 9.37
CA ARG A 238 -22.37 -9.05 8.32
C ARG A 238 -21.49 -10.24 8.69
N GLN A 239 -21.24 -10.47 9.98
CA GLN A 239 -20.49 -11.65 10.46
C GLN A 239 -21.12 -12.99 10.07
N ARG A 240 -22.42 -13.02 9.74
CA ARG A 240 -23.14 -14.24 9.35
C ARG A 240 -23.01 -14.56 7.86
N ASN A 241 -22.67 -13.58 7.03
CA ASN A 241 -22.52 -13.78 5.59
C ASN A 241 -21.07 -14.10 5.24
N LEU A 242 -20.69 -15.37 5.42
CA LEU A 242 -19.31 -15.83 5.23
C LEU A 242 -18.83 -15.66 3.78
N ASN A 243 -19.71 -15.82 2.79
CA ASN A 243 -19.36 -15.58 1.38
C ASN A 243 -19.00 -14.12 1.12
N PHE A 244 -19.80 -13.19 1.64
CA PHE A 244 -19.49 -11.77 1.57
C PHE A 244 -18.16 -11.42 2.25
N ILE A 245 -17.92 -11.95 3.45
CA ILE A 245 -16.65 -11.76 4.18
C ILE A 245 -15.48 -12.24 3.34
N LYS A 246 -15.61 -13.41 2.70
CA LYS A 246 -14.59 -13.96 1.83
C LYS A 246 -14.33 -13.07 0.61
N ASN A 247 -15.39 -12.53 -0.02
CA ASN A 247 -15.25 -11.57 -1.12
C ASN A 247 -14.47 -10.34 -0.69
N VAL A 248 -14.86 -9.72 0.44
CA VAL A 248 -14.18 -8.53 0.97
C VAL A 248 -12.73 -8.84 1.31
N ALA A 249 -12.45 -9.95 1.99
CA ALA A 249 -11.09 -10.36 2.30
C ALA A 249 -10.24 -10.50 1.03
N LYS A 250 -10.76 -11.17 0.01
CA LYS A 250 -10.07 -11.36 -1.27
C LYS A 250 -9.88 -10.02 -2.02
N HIS A 251 -10.86 -9.12 -1.97
CA HIS A 251 -10.81 -7.79 -2.57
C HIS A 251 -9.74 -6.91 -1.92
N GLU A 252 -9.77 -6.77 -0.60
CA GLU A 252 -8.77 -5.99 0.14
C GLU A 252 -7.37 -6.59 0.01
N THR A 253 -7.26 -7.92 -0.08
CA THR A 253 -5.99 -8.57 -0.39
C THR A 253 -5.43 -8.13 -1.74
N ALA A 254 -6.27 -7.92 -2.77
CA ALA A 254 -5.79 -7.41 -4.05
C ALA A 254 -5.15 -6.02 -3.90
N HIS A 255 -5.76 -5.14 -3.08
CA HIS A 255 -5.18 -3.84 -2.74
C HIS A 255 -3.88 -3.97 -1.94
N LEU A 256 -3.83 -4.90 -0.99
CA LEU A 256 -2.64 -5.20 -0.18
C LEU A 256 -1.50 -5.76 -1.05
N LEU A 257 -1.83 -6.38 -2.18
CA LEU A 257 -0.88 -6.94 -3.14
C LEU A 257 -0.50 -5.95 -4.26
N GLY A 258 -0.76 -4.66 -4.08
CA GLY A 258 -0.22 -3.60 -4.95
C GLY A 258 -1.20 -3.05 -5.99
N LEU A 259 -2.45 -3.53 -6.02
CA LEU A 259 -3.49 -2.95 -6.87
C LEU A 259 -4.08 -1.69 -6.21
N GLY A 260 -3.51 -0.51 -6.44
CA GLY A 260 -3.91 0.72 -5.77
C GLY A 260 -5.24 1.37 -6.23
N TYR A 261 -6.12 0.64 -6.91
CA TYR A 261 -7.37 1.18 -7.48
C TYR A 261 -8.40 0.06 -7.72
N HIS A 262 -9.67 0.46 -7.83
CA HIS A 262 -10.74 -0.44 -8.25
C HIS A 262 -10.75 -0.65 -9.76
N HIS A 263 -11.30 -1.78 -10.20
CA HIS A 263 -11.45 -2.11 -11.61
C HIS A 263 -12.13 -0.97 -12.41
N ASP A 264 -13.23 -0.43 -11.91
CA ASP A 264 -14.01 0.59 -12.61
C ASP A 264 -13.38 1.99 -12.64
N GLN A 265 -12.28 2.19 -11.92
CA GLN A 265 -11.58 3.49 -11.87
C GLN A 265 -10.57 3.67 -13.00
N ILE A 266 -10.21 2.59 -13.70
CA ILE A 266 -9.18 2.64 -14.74
C ILE A 266 -9.57 1.87 -15.99
N ASN A 267 -9.02 2.30 -17.12
CA ASN A 267 -9.14 1.60 -18.39
C ASN A 267 -7.73 1.27 -18.91
N VAL A 268 -7.48 0.01 -19.24
CA VAL A 268 -6.19 -0.46 -19.76
C VAL A 268 -6.41 -0.93 -21.19
N ARG A 269 -5.63 -0.40 -22.13
CA ARG A 269 -5.74 -0.75 -23.55
C ARG A 269 -5.56 -2.26 -23.72
N GLY A 270 -6.41 -2.88 -24.53
CA GLY A 270 -6.35 -4.31 -24.82
C GLY A 270 -7.06 -5.22 -23.81
N TYR A 271 -7.63 -4.67 -22.74
CA TYR A 271 -8.43 -5.44 -21.79
C TYR A 271 -9.90 -5.04 -21.81
N PRO A 272 -10.84 -5.99 -21.70
CA PRO A 272 -12.25 -5.67 -21.57
C PRO A 272 -12.57 -5.08 -20.19
N SER A 273 -13.62 -4.25 -20.14
CA SER A 273 -14.21 -3.82 -18.86
C SER A 273 -15.15 -4.90 -18.34
N VAL A 274 -14.71 -5.63 -17.31
CA VAL A 274 -15.46 -6.71 -16.66
C VAL A 274 -16.12 -6.21 -15.37
N ARG A 275 -17.45 -6.09 -15.35
CA ARG A 275 -18.19 -5.64 -14.15
C ARG A 275 -18.14 -6.65 -13.00
N ASP A 276 -18.07 -7.94 -13.32
CA ASP A 276 -18.00 -9.03 -12.34
C ASP A 276 -16.56 -9.38 -11.94
N CYS A 277 -15.74 -8.35 -11.74
CA CYS A 277 -14.38 -8.50 -11.23
C CYS A 277 -14.37 -8.39 -9.71
N LEU A 278 -13.57 -9.23 -9.06
CA LEU A 278 -13.25 -9.17 -7.63
C LEU A 278 -12.96 -7.76 -7.14
N THR A 279 -12.20 -6.99 -7.92
CA THR A 279 -11.66 -5.66 -7.55
C THR A 279 -12.56 -4.51 -7.99
N PHE A 280 -13.78 -4.80 -8.44
CA PHE A 280 -14.81 -3.78 -8.63
C PHE A 280 -15.21 -3.20 -7.26
N HIS A 281 -15.48 -1.90 -7.15
CA HIS A 281 -15.71 -1.23 -5.85
C HIS A 281 -16.82 -1.85 -4.97
N ARG A 282 -17.72 -2.65 -5.56
CA ARG A 282 -18.81 -3.34 -4.86
C ARG A 282 -18.46 -4.75 -4.38
N CYS A 283 -17.24 -5.24 -4.62
CA CYS A 283 -16.80 -6.59 -4.22
C CYS A 283 -17.79 -7.71 -4.67
N SER A 284 -18.34 -7.60 -5.88
CA SER A 284 -19.49 -8.42 -6.33
C SER A 284 -19.14 -9.86 -6.73
N SER A 285 -17.86 -10.20 -6.83
CA SER A 285 -17.39 -11.47 -7.38
C SER A 285 -16.17 -12.01 -6.62
N LEU A 286 -15.98 -13.32 -6.62
CA LEU A 286 -14.73 -13.96 -6.17
C LEU A 286 -13.68 -14.04 -7.28
N ILE A 287 -14.07 -13.75 -8.53
CA ILE A 287 -13.23 -13.98 -9.71
C ILE A 287 -12.45 -12.71 -10.02
N ILE A 288 -11.13 -12.80 -9.98
CA ILE A 288 -10.27 -11.72 -10.48
C ILE A 288 -10.24 -11.76 -12.01
N CYS A 289 -10.54 -10.65 -12.68
CA CYS A 289 -10.43 -10.59 -14.13
C CYS A 289 -8.96 -10.57 -14.58
N GLN A 290 -8.70 -11.00 -15.81
CA GLN A 290 -7.35 -11.07 -16.38
C GLN A 290 -6.57 -9.76 -16.22
N ARG A 291 -7.23 -8.62 -16.43
CA ARG A 291 -6.62 -7.29 -16.29
C ARG A 291 -6.06 -7.02 -14.90
N CYS A 292 -6.86 -7.27 -13.86
CA CYS A 292 -6.47 -7.05 -12.47
C CYS A 292 -5.50 -8.12 -11.98
N ARG A 293 -5.53 -9.32 -12.57
CA ARG A 293 -4.53 -10.35 -12.33
C ARG A 293 -3.16 -9.93 -12.87
N ASP A 294 -3.09 -9.54 -14.14
CA ASP A 294 -1.83 -9.18 -14.79
C ASP A 294 -1.20 -7.91 -14.20
N ALA A 295 -2.03 -6.98 -13.78
CA ALA A 295 -1.68 -5.83 -12.96
C ALA A 295 -0.86 -6.21 -11.71
N ILE A 296 -1.39 -7.10 -10.87
CA ILE A 296 -0.77 -7.54 -9.63
C ILE A 296 0.48 -8.39 -9.93
N VAL A 297 0.42 -9.27 -10.93
CA VAL A 297 1.58 -10.06 -11.36
C VAL A 297 2.72 -9.16 -11.82
N ALA A 298 2.44 -8.18 -12.69
CA ALA A 298 3.43 -7.21 -13.16
C ALA A 298 4.03 -6.39 -12.02
N PHE A 299 3.21 -5.98 -11.03
CA PHE A 299 3.69 -5.36 -9.80
C PHE A 299 4.76 -6.23 -9.12
N TRP A 300 4.45 -7.50 -8.83
CA TRP A 300 5.36 -8.39 -8.11
C TRP A 300 6.58 -8.82 -8.92
N GLU A 301 6.45 -8.98 -10.24
CA GLU A 301 7.60 -9.17 -11.13
C GLU A 301 8.54 -7.96 -11.09
N GLY A 302 7.98 -6.75 -11.11
CA GLY A 302 8.74 -5.52 -10.95
C GLY A 302 9.49 -5.50 -9.62
N ILE A 303 8.79 -5.69 -8.50
CA ILE A 303 9.43 -5.75 -7.17
C ILE A 303 10.52 -6.83 -7.10
N GLN A 304 10.27 -8.02 -7.65
CA GLN A 304 11.24 -9.12 -7.70
C GLN A 304 12.50 -8.73 -8.48
N GLU A 305 12.35 -8.13 -9.67
CA GLU A 305 13.49 -7.68 -10.48
C GLU A 305 14.25 -6.53 -9.81
N GLY A 306 13.54 -5.59 -9.17
CA GLY A 306 14.14 -4.44 -8.49
C GLY A 306 14.91 -4.79 -7.22
N THR A 307 14.46 -5.82 -6.49
CA THR A 307 15.03 -6.23 -5.19
C THR A 307 15.92 -7.48 -5.28
N GLY A 308 15.77 -8.28 -6.33
CA GLY A 308 16.38 -9.61 -6.43
C GLY A 308 15.73 -10.67 -5.53
N LYS A 309 14.68 -10.33 -4.76
CA LYS A 309 13.98 -11.26 -3.87
C LYS A 309 12.86 -11.98 -4.60
N ARG A 310 12.74 -13.29 -4.38
CA ARG A 310 11.71 -14.13 -5.01
C ARG A 310 10.38 -14.03 -4.27
N PHE A 311 9.32 -13.64 -4.99
CA PHE A 311 7.95 -13.55 -4.47
C PHE A 311 7.00 -14.60 -5.04
N PHE A 312 7.32 -15.23 -6.16
CA PHE A 312 6.50 -16.30 -6.73
C PHE A 312 6.91 -17.68 -6.22
N LYS A 313 5.94 -18.58 -6.04
CA LYS A 313 6.15 -19.97 -5.62
C LYS A 313 7.03 -20.71 -6.63
N ARG A 314 7.84 -21.66 -6.15
CA ARG A 314 8.60 -22.54 -7.06
C ARG A 314 7.61 -23.46 -7.76
N ILE A 315 7.60 -23.44 -9.09
CA ILE A 315 6.97 -24.49 -9.87
C ILE A 315 7.82 -25.74 -9.65
N ARG A 316 7.32 -26.71 -8.88
CA ARG A 316 7.90 -28.05 -8.86
C ARG A 316 7.50 -28.70 -10.18
N ILE A 317 8.41 -28.70 -11.15
CA ILE A 317 8.30 -29.59 -12.30
C ILE A 317 8.56 -30.99 -11.74
N ILE A 318 7.50 -31.74 -11.45
CA ILE A 318 7.60 -33.17 -11.21
C ILE A 318 7.91 -33.77 -12.58
N LYS A 319 9.15 -34.21 -12.75
CA LYS A 319 9.55 -35.05 -13.89
C LYS A 319 9.02 -36.45 -13.69
#